data_AF-Q5SHE4-F1
#
_entry.id   AF-Q5SHE4-F1
#
_cell.length_a   1.000
_cell.length_b   1.000
_cell.length_c   1.000
_cell.angle_alpha   90.00
_cell.angle_beta   90.00
_cell.angle_gamma   90.00
#
_symmetry.space_group_name_H-M   'P 1'
#
loop_
_entity.id
_entity.type
_entity.pdbx_description
1 polymer ?
#
loop_
_entity_poly.entity_id
_entity_poly.type
_entity_poly.pdbx_seq_one_letter_code
_entity_poly.pdbx_strand_id
1 'polypeptide(L)'
;MRRFALLLFFGLALGQTLLPVEELGLTFREEGGAWVYQGGGKRFVYVPGVGWAEPLGAELPPPQEGLFPLEALKALGHFRVPEAGVRFGEKPKGLRVVLDLPAPYPAEPREERGKAGATLYLPYLAPDLLKAPWPKGLKAKVRLLPEATELALRAEQGHLYYRLFPLEDPPRLVLDLYLLAPEVEEVLAPGVRYREVYGFTPEPLRLYLVEAERGRLLPVGTPGKRALPKDLAPGALAVLNGGYFDPKSGTPIGLWVQDGVTLSYPYGRVALLWDGFAFFLGFPQFVAEAVGPDGSRVRVGVNASRARYTAHTVPGLVGREGEGVALVREDRVVALLPAPAELPPGHWALTFPRDAPPFPLEVGGRLALYGTLNPPFRYALEGGPLLLKEGRYAYDPAKENFKDPRPLQAVAPQAAVAWTKEGKLWLLVSEPTTPGALARALLSLGAWNALRMDGGGSAQLWVKGQLRSPYTGSPRPVVNALALYLP
;
A
#
# COMPACT_ATOMS: atom_id res chain seq x y z
N MET A 1 -32.00 16.85 16.30
CA MET A 1 -32.96 16.45 15.23
C MET A 1 -33.03 14.93 15.21
N ARG A 2 -34.26 14.39 15.20
CA ARG A 2 -34.66 13.05 15.66
C ARG A 2 -33.90 11.89 14.99
N ARG A 3 -33.31 11.02 15.81
CA ARG A 3 -32.77 9.69 15.43
C ARG A 3 -33.96 8.74 15.29
N PHE A 4 -34.30 8.32 14.08
CA PHE A 4 -35.14 7.14 13.88
C PHE A 4 -34.29 5.92 14.16
N ALA A 5 -34.49 5.28 15.31
CA ALA A 5 -33.99 3.94 15.56
C ALA A 5 -34.91 2.96 14.81
N LEU A 6 -34.34 2.19 13.89
CA LEU A 6 -35.04 1.08 13.23
C LEU A 6 -35.25 -0.01 14.29
N LEU A 7 -36.43 -0.08 14.88
CA LEU A 7 -36.83 -1.15 15.78
C LEU A 7 -37.38 -2.31 14.94
N LEU A 8 -36.55 -3.34 14.71
CA LEU A 8 -37.00 -4.64 14.23
C LEU A 8 -37.79 -5.31 15.36
N PHE A 9 -39.12 -5.24 15.30
CA PHE A 9 -40.00 -5.97 16.21
C PHE A 9 -40.17 -7.40 15.70
N PHE A 10 -39.62 -8.37 16.43
CA PHE A 10 -39.99 -9.78 16.28
C PHE A 10 -41.33 -10.00 17.00
N GLY A 11 -42.42 -10.13 16.25
CA GLY A 11 -43.70 -10.57 16.79
C GLY A 11 -43.61 -12.03 17.22
N LEU A 12 -44.00 -12.33 18.47
CA LEU A 12 -43.90 -13.65 19.11
C LEU A 12 -44.87 -14.73 18.58
N ALA A 13 -45.43 -14.56 17.39
CA ALA A 13 -46.32 -15.55 16.78
C ALA A 13 -46.04 -15.64 15.27
N LEU A 14 -45.30 -16.69 14.87
CA LEU A 14 -44.75 -16.94 13.51
C LEU A 14 -43.67 -15.92 13.16
N GLY A 15 -42.48 -16.37 12.73
CA GLY A 15 -41.32 -15.53 12.43
C GLY A 15 -41.53 -14.55 11.26
N GLN A 16 -42.34 -13.52 11.47
CA GLN A 16 -42.73 -12.50 10.51
C GLN A 16 -41.79 -11.30 10.59
N THR A 17 -41.40 -10.78 9.43
CA THR A 17 -40.55 -9.59 9.31
C THR A 17 -41.42 -8.41 8.88
N LEU A 18 -41.84 -7.59 9.86
CA LEU A 18 -42.55 -6.35 9.59
C LEU A 18 -41.55 -5.26 9.19
N LEU A 19 -41.71 -4.71 7.99
CA LEU A 19 -40.84 -3.67 7.45
C LEU A 19 -41.64 -2.39 7.10
N PRO A 20 -41.05 -1.20 7.25
CA PRO A 20 -41.62 0.04 6.73
C PRO A 20 -42.00 -0.10 5.26
N VAL A 21 -43.20 0.37 4.91
CA VAL A 21 -43.73 0.27 3.54
C VAL A 21 -42.83 0.95 2.51
N GLU A 22 -42.12 2.01 2.89
CA GLU A 22 -41.20 2.73 2.00
C GLU A 22 -39.98 1.87 1.61
N GLU A 23 -39.52 1.00 2.53
CA GLU A 23 -38.47 0.02 2.28
C GLU A 23 -38.95 -1.11 1.37
N LEU A 24 -40.25 -1.34 1.30
CA LEU A 24 -40.87 -2.33 0.41
C LEU A 24 -41.31 -1.72 -0.94
N GLY A 25 -40.96 -0.45 -1.18
CA GLY A 25 -41.40 0.25 -2.40
C GLY A 25 -42.91 0.50 -2.46
N LEU A 26 -43.59 0.43 -1.32
CA LEU A 26 -45.01 0.68 -1.16
C LEU A 26 -45.26 2.06 -0.52
N THR A 27 -46.48 2.57 -0.69
CA THR A 27 -47.03 3.71 0.04
C THR A 27 -48.18 3.24 0.91
N PHE A 28 -48.33 3.81 2.12
CA PHE A 28 -49.42 3.52 3.04
C PHE A 28 -50.38 4.70 3.16
N ARG A 29 -51.69 4.40 3.27
CA ARG A 29 -52.73 5.36 3.64
C ARG A 29 -53.91 4.65 4.29
N GLU A 30 -54.63 5.37 5.13
CA GLU A 30 -55.88 4.91 5.72
C GLU A 30 -57.08 5.46 4.92
N GLU A 31 -57.99 4.58 4.50
CA GLU A 31 -59.22 4.93 3.78
C GLU A 31 -60.41 4.26 4.46
N GLY A 32 -61.25 5.03 5.16
CA GLY A 32 -62.49 4.51 5.76
C GLY A 32 -62.29 3.40 6.79
N GLY A 33 -61.22 3.47 7.58
CA GLY A 33 -60.82 2.43 8.55
C GLY A 33 -60.10 1.23 7.93
N ALA A 34 -59.92 1.19 6.62
CA ALA A 34 -59.08 0.20 5.94
C ALA A 34 -57.66 0.74 5.72
N TRP A 35 -56.68 -0.14 5.88
CA TRP A 35 -55.28 0.12 5.58
C TRP A 35 -54.97 -0.25 4.13
N VAL A 36 -54.56 0.74 3.34
CA VAL A 36 -54.32 0.60 1.91
C VAL A 36 -52.84 0.77 1.61
N TYR A 37 -52.26 -0.24 0.96
CA TYR A 37 -50.86 -0.28 0.55
C TYR A 37 -50.78 -0.35 -0.97
N GLN A 38 -49.97 0.49 -1.59
CA GLN A 38 -49.85 0.57 -3.06
C GLN A 38 -48.40 0.67 -3.50
N GLY A 39 -48.03 -0.07 -4.55
CA GLY A 39 -46.71 0.01 -5.16
C GLY A 39 -46.48 -1.13 -6.15
N GLY A 40 -45.58 -0.92 -7.12
CA GLY A 40 -45.27 -1.93 -8.14
C GLY A 40 -46.47 -2.38 -8.98
N GLY A 41 -47.48 -1.50 -9.16
CA GLY A 41 -48.72 -1.82 -9.88
C GLY A 41 -49.71 -2.70 -9.09
N LYS A 42 -49.44 -3.03 -7.83
CA LYS A 42 -50.35 -3.79 -6.96
C LYS A 42 -50.97 -2.87 -5.88
N ARG A 43 -52.18 -3.22 -5.46
CA ARG A 43 -52.92 -2.62 -4.34
C ARG A 43 -53.27 -3.72 -3.35
N PHE A 44 -52.92 -3.53 -2.09
CA PHE A 44 -53.26 -4.44 -0.99
C PHE A 44 -54.12 -3.69 0.01
N VAL A 45 -55.19 -4.30 0.49
CA VAL A 45 -56.12 -3.69 1.45
C VAL A 45 -56.30 -4.64 2.62
N TYR A 46 -56.10 -4.12 3.84
CA TYR A 46 -56.32 -4.84 5.08
C TYR A 46 -57.29 -4.07 5.95
N VAL A 47 -58.32 -4.74 6.47
CA VAL A 47 -59.30 -4.13 7.36
C VAL A 47 -59.05 -4.68 8.78
N PRO A 48 -58.61 -3.85 9.73
CA PRO A 48 -58.36 -4.28 11.11
C PRO A 48 -59.58 -4.99 11.71
N GLY A 49 -59.37 -6.16 12.30
CA GLY A 49 -60.43 -6.99 12.87
C GLY A 49 -61.25 -7.81 11.86
N VAL A 50 -61.08 -7.59 10.54
CA VAL A 50 -61.75 -8.36 9.48
C VAL A 50 -60.74 -9.21 8.71
N GLY A 51 -59.60 -8.64 8.32
CA GLY A 51 -58.56 -9.35 7.56
C GLY A 51 -58.24 -8.72 6.21
N TRP A 52 -57.55 -9.47 5.35
CA TRP A 52 -57.21 -9.04 4.00
C TRP A 52 -58.44 -8.99 3.10
N ALA A 53 -58.57 -7.93 2.30
CA ALA A 53 -59.61 -7.87 1.28
C ALA A 53 -59.24 -8.77 0.08
N GLU A 54 -60.25 -9.38 -0.54
CA GLU A 54 -60.07 -10.24 -1.72
C GLU A 54 -59.30 -9.52 -2.85
N PRO A 55 -58.44 -10.25 -3.61
CA PRO A 55 -58.34 -11.71 -3.70
C PRO A 55 -57.32 -12.36 -2.74
N LEU A 56 -56.87 -11.64 -1.71
CA LEU A 56 -55.82 -12.09 -0.79
C LEU A 56 -56.38 -13.10 0.23
N GLY A 57 -55.69 -14.24 0.42
CA GLY A 57 -56.14 -15.31 1.33
C GLY A 57 -56.01 -14.96 2.82
N ALA A 58 -56.92 -15.49 3.66
CA ALA A 58 -56.99 -15.24 5.10
C ALA A 58 -55.76 -15.73 5.91
N GLU A 59 -54.88 -16.51 5.29
CA GLU A 59 -53.69 -17.11 5.92
C GLU A 59 -52.45 -16.19 5.88
N LEU A 60 -52.52 -15.07 5.16
CA LEU A 60 -51.39 -14.14 5.10
C LEU A 60 -51.21 -13.41 6.43
N PRO A 61 -49.96 -13.24 6.90
CA PRO A 61 -49.70 -12.50 8.13
C PRO A 61 -50.28 -11.08 8.05
N PRO A 62 -50.88 -10.56 9.13
CA PRO A 62 -51.48 -9.24 9.13
C PRO A 62 -50.40 -8.13 9.13
N PRO A 63 -50.64 -7.00 8.46
CA PRO A 63 -49.75 -5.84 8.54
C PRO A 63 -50.00 -5.04 9.82
N GLN A 64 -49.21 -3.98 10.04
CA GLN A 64 -49.36 -3.05 11.16
C GLN A 64 -49.15 -1.61 10.70
N GLU A 65 -50.24 -0.89 10.40
CA GLU A 65 -50.21 0.50 9.95
C GLU A 65 -49.13 0.76 8.86
N GLY A 66 -48.09 1.55 9.13
CA GLY A 66 -47.01 1.82 8.19
C GLY A 66 -46.03 0.66 7.95
N LEU A 67 -46.27 -0.51 8.52
CA LEU A 67 -45.44 -1.72 8.40
C LEU A 67 -46.18 -2.83 7.66
N PHE A 68 -45.49 -3.52 6.76
CA PHE A 68 -46.03 -4.63 5.99
C PHE A 68 -45.17 -5.89 6.17
N PRO A 69 -45.75 -7.10 6.28
CA PRO A 69 -44.98 -8.33 6.44
C PRO A 69 -44.30 -8.72 5.14
N LEU A 70 -42.98 -8.84 5.16
CA LEU A 70 -42.18 -9.23 4.00
C LEU A 70 -42.65 -10.58 3.42
N GLU A 71 -42.96 -11.54 4.30
CA GLU A 71 -43.39 -12.89 3.95
C GLU A 71 -44.71 -12.89 3.18
N ALA A 72 -45.63 -11.96 3.49
CA ALA A 72 -46.86 -11.80 2.71
C ALA A 72 -46.57 -11.35 1.28
N LEU A 73 -45.68 -10.37 1.09
CA LEU A 73 -45.29 -9.93 -0.27
C LEU A 73 -44.59 -11.02 -1.08
N LYS A 74 -43.77 -11.85 -0.42
CA LYS A 74 -43.14 -13.03 -1.04
C LYS A 74 -44.20 -14.04 -1.49
N ALA A 75 -45.13 -14.41 -0.61
CA ALA A 75 -46.22 -15.35 -0.92
C ALA A 75 -47.12 -14.84 -2.07
N LEU A 76 -47.28 -13.51 -2.18
CA LEU A 76 -48.07 -12.86 -3.22
C LEU A 76 -47.33 -12.65 -4.55
N GLY A 77 -46.10 -13.15 -4.68
CA GLY A 77 -45.28 -12.96 -5.87
C GLY A 77 -45.12 -11.48 -6.23
N HIS A 78 -44.99 -10.61 -5.22
CA HIS A 78 -44.74 -9.18 -5.46
C HIS A 78 -43.34 -8.96 -6.06
N PHE A 79 -42.35 -9.70 -5.56
CA PHE A 79 -40.98 -9.69 -6.06
C PHE A 79 -40.85 -10.68 -7.24
N ARG A 80 -40.34 -10.19 -8.36
CA ARG A 80 -40.15 -10.90 -9.64
C ARG A 80 -38.68 -11.27 -9.90
N VAL A 81 -37.84 -11.08 -8.88
CA VAL A 81 -36.42 -11.45 -8.88
C VAL A 81 -36.15 -12.56 -7.86
N PRO A 82 -35.15 -13.41 -8.12
CA PRO A 82 -34.75 -14.44 -7.15
C PRO A 82 -34.24 -13.81 -5.86
N GLU A 83 -34.49 -14.48 -4.74
CA GLU A 83 -33.92 -14.11 -3.45
C GLU A 83 -32.47 -14.57 -3.35
N ALA A 84 -31.61 -13.70 -2.81
CA ALA A 84 -30.21 -13.98 -2.57
C ALA A 84 -29.88 -13.81 -1.09
N GLY A 85 -29.17 -14.77 -0.51
CA GLY A 85 -28.60 -14.63 0.83
C GLY A 85 -27.51 -13.57 0.83
N VAL A 86 -27.39 -12.80 1.92
CA VAL A 86 -26.39 -11.71 2.00
C VAL A 86 -25.43 -11.95 3.16
N ARG A 87 -24.14 -11.83 2.88
CA ARG A 87 -23.07 -11.90 3.87
C ARG A 87 -22.25 -10.62 3.88
N PHE A 88 -21.73 -10.28 5.04
CA PHE A 88 -20.91 -9.08 5.26
C PHE A 88 -19.49 -9.49 5.66
N GLY A 89 -18.51 -8.79 5.09
CA GLY A 89 -17.11 -8.92 5.47
C GLY A 89 -16.53 -7.54 5.77
N GLU A 90 -15.80 -7.42 6.88
CA GLU A 90 -15.10 -6.19 7.18
C GLU A 90 -13.95 -5.96 6.19
N LYS A 91 -13.75 -4.69 5.81
CA LYS A 91 -12.63 -4.25 5.00
C LYS A 91 -11.95 -3.07 5.69
N PRO A 92 -10.64 -2.87 5.48
CA PRO A 92 -9.99 -1.63 5.87
C PRO A 92 -10.73 -0.44 5.25
N LYS A 93 -11.31 0.42 6.09
CA LYS A 93 -12.06 1.63 5.67
C LYS A 93 -13.28 1.34 4.78
N GLY A 94 -13.86 0.16 4.92
CA GLY A 94 -14.88 -0.30 3.98
C GLY A 94 -15.75 -1.44 4.48
N LEU A 95 -16.62 -1.91 3.59
CA LEU A 95 -17.49 -3.06 3.79
C LEU A 95 -17.51 -3.90 2.52
N ARG A 96 -17.38 -5.21 2.66
CA ARG A 96 -17.71 -6.17 1.61
C ARG A 96 -19.11 -6.70 1.85
N VAL A 97 -19.94 -6.63 0.81
CA VAL A 97 -21.25 -7.26 0.74
C VAL A 97 -21.15 -8.39 -0.29
N VAL A 98 -21.61 -9.58 0.07
CA VAL A 98 -21.63 -10.76 -0.82
C VAL A 98 -23.05 -11.27 -0.93
N LEU A 99 -23.62 -11.26 -2.12
CA LEU A 99 -24.88 -11.92 -2.44
C LEU A 99 -24.56 -13.34 -2.92
N ASP A 100 -25.08 -14.35 -2.24
CA ASP A 100 -25.00 -15.75 -2.66
C ASP A 100 -26.08 -16.01 -3.70
N LEU A 101 -25.66 -16.33 -4.93
CA LEU A 101 -26.55 -16.38 -6.08
C LEU A 101 -26.96 -17.81 -6.42
N PRO A 102 -28.20 -18.02 -6.89
CA PRO A 102 -28.65 -19.34 -7.35
C PRO A 102 -28.05 -19.74 -8.71
N ALA A 103 -27.54 -18.76 -9.48
CA ALA A 103 -26.96 -18.96 -10.80
C ALA A 103 -25.87 -17.91 -11.07
N PRO A 104 -24.94 -18.15 -12.02
CA PRO A 104 -23.92 -17.18 -12.44
C PRO A 104 -24.54 -15.83 -12.85
N TYR A 105 -23.83 -14.74 -12.55
CA TYR A 105 -24.22 -13.38 -12.92
C TYR A 105 -23.38 -12.91 -14.11
N PRO A 106 -23.93 -12.92 -15.35
CA PRO A 106 -23.17 -12.65 -16.57
C PRO A 106 -23.00 -11.15 -16.81
N ALA A 107 -22.28 -10.47 -15.92
CA ALA A 107 -21.95 -9.06 -16.07
C ALA A 107 -20.48 -8.79 -15.76
N GLU A 108 -19.88 -7.90 -16.55
CA GLU A 108 -18.53 -7.43 -16.32
C GLU A 108 -18.41 -6.68 -14.98
N PRO A 109 -17.26 -6.77 -14.30
CA PRO A 109 -16.96 -5.95 -13.13
C PRO A 109 -17.20 -4.46 -13.39
N ARG A 110 -17.92 -3.81 -12.47
CA ARG A 110 -18.16 -2.37 -12.49
C ARG A 110 -17.40 -1.72 -11.35
N GLU A 111 -16.69 -0.65 -11.64
CA GLU A 111 -16.00 0.15 -10.62
C GLU A 111 -16.36 1.63 -10.81
N GLU A 112 -16.58 2.33 -9.72
CA GLU A 112 -16.84 3.78 -9.77
C GLU A 112 -16.09 4.50 -8.67
N ARG A 113 -15.42 5.60 -9.05
CA ARG A 113 -14.48 6.36 -8.21
C ARG A 113 -14.97 7.80 -8.03
N GLY A 114 -14.73 8.37 -6.84
CA GLY A 114 -14.76 9.82 -6.63
C GLY A 114 -16.14 10.46 -6.44
N LYS A 115 -17.23 9.70 -6.37
CA LYS A 115 -18.58 10.26 -6.14
C LYS A 115 -18.92 10.31 -4.65
N ALA A 116 -19.72 11.31 -4.26
CA ALA A 116 -20.27 11.40 -2.90
C ALA A 116 -21.40 10.38 -2.65
N GLY A 117 -21.90 9.69 -3.68
CA GLY A 117 -22.95 8.69 -3.56
C GLY A 117 -23.13 7.88 -4.83
N ALA A 118 -23.84 6.76 -4.69
CA ALA A 118 -24.15 5.83 -5.76
C ALA A 118 -25.53 5.21 -5.50
N THR A 119 -26.29 4.94 -6.56
CA THR A 119 -27.51 4.14 -6.47
C THR A 119 -27.32 2.88 -7.30
N LEU A 120 -27.38 1.73 -6.65
CA LEU A 120 -27.21 0.42 -7.26
C LEU A 120 -28.55 -0.30 -7.31
N TYR A 121 -28.85 -0.91 -8.44
CA TYR A 121 -30.00 -1.79 -8.61
C TYR A 121 -29.50 -3.22 -8.72
N LEU A 122 -29.61 -3.97 -7.63
CA LEU A 122 -29.22 -5.37 -7.57
C LEU A 122 -30.41 -6.21 -8.06
N PRO A 123 -30.27 -7.04 -9.11
CA PRO A 123 -31.39 -7.78 -9.70
C PRO A 123 -31.76 -9.04 -8.88
N TYR A 124 -31.81 -8.87 -7.57
CA TYR A 124 -32.09 -9.89 -6.56
C TYR A 124 -32.89 -9.27 -5.43
N LEU A 125 -33.77 -10.06 -4.81
CA LEU A 125 -34.36 -9.71 -3.52
C LEU A 125 -33.31 -9.99 -2.44
N ALA A 126 -32.86 -8.95 -1.74
CA ALA A 126 -31.78 -9.05 -0.76
C ALA A 126 -32.16 -8.40 0.59
N PRO A 127 -33.10 -8.99 1.35
CA PRO A 127 -33.66 -8.36 2.56
C PRO A 127 -32.63 -8.13 3.66
N ASP A 128 -31.61 -8.98 3.75
CA ASP A 128 -30.57 -8.87 4.76
C ASP A 128 -29.69 -7.62 4.60
N LEU A 129 -29.72 -6.91 3.46
CA LEU A 129 -29.09 -5.59 3.31
C LEU A 129 -29.66 -4.54 4.27
N LEU A 130 -30.90 -4.70 4.72
CA LEU A 130 -31.50 -3.81 5.73
C LEU A 130 -30.76 -3.90 7.08
N LYS A 131 -30.06 -5.00 7.33
CA LYS A 131 -29.29 -5.27 8.55
C LYS A 131 -27.80 -5.01 8.37
N ALA A 132 -27.39 -4.48 7.22
CA ALA A 132 -25.98 -4.33 6.88
C ALA A 132 -25.25 -3.38 7.85
N PRO A 133 -24.03 -3.75 8.31
CA PRO A 133 -23.22 -2.92 9.20
C PRO A 133 -22.50 -1.82 8.39
N TRP A 134 -23.26 -0.84 7.90
CA TRP A 134 -22.70 0.23 7.08
C TRP A 134 -21.59 1.00 7.81
N PRO A 135 -20.46 1.30 7.16
CA PRO A 135 -19.38 2.06 7.77
C PRO A 135 -19.85 3.41 8.32
N LYS A 136 -19.28 3.83 9.46
CA LYS A 136 -19.55 5.15 10.03
C LYS A 136 -19.25 6.25 8.99
N GLY A 137 -20.19 7.18 8.80
CA GLY A 137 -20.08 8.24 7.78
C GLY A 137 -20.63 7.84 6.41
N LEU A 138 -21.15 6.63 6.23
CA LEU A 138 -21.91 6.21 5.06
C LEU A 138 -23.39 6.10 5.40
N LYS A 139 -24.24 6.90 4.73
CA LYS A 139 -25.69 6.71 4.75
C LYS A 139 -26.07 5.72 3.67
N ALA A 140 -26.87 4.73 4.04
CA ALA A 140 -27.44 3.77 3.11
C ALA A 140 -28.96 3.77 3.25
N LYS A 141 -29.65 3.69 2.11
CA LYS A 141 -31.08 3.44 2.02
C LYS A 141 -31.29 2.23 1.13
N VAL A 142 -31.98 1.22 1.66
CA VAL A 142 -32.30 -0.02 0.95
C VAL A 142 -33.79 -0.02 0.67
N ARG A 143 -34.18 -0.36 -0.56
CA ARG A 143 -35.58 -0.60 -0.93
C ARG A 143 -35.69 -1.90 -1.71
N LEU A 144 -36.52 -2.80 -1.22
CA LEU A 144 -36.90 -4.06 -1.86
C LEU A 144 -38.00 -3.73 -2.87
N LEU A 145 -37.64 -3.58 -4.14
CA LEU A 145 -38.58 -3.28 -5.22
C LEU A 145 -38.97 -4.58 -5.94
N PRO A 146 -40.09 -4.59 -6.70
CA PRO A 146 -40.52 -5.77 -7.43
C PRO A 146 -39.45 -6.40 -8.34
N GLU A 147 -38.60 -5.59 -8.97
CA GLU A 147 -37.65 -6.04 -10.00
C GLU A 147 -36.18 -5.97 -9.55
N ALA A 148 -35.90 -5.47 -8.35
CA ALA A 148 -34.53 -5.29 -7.85
C ALA A 148 -34.54 -4.88 -6.37
N THR A 149 -33.41 -5.06 -5.70
CA THR A 149 -33.10 -4.32 -4.49
C THR A 149 -32.35 -3.04 -4.87
N GLU A 150 -32.95 -1.88 -4.61
CA GLU A 150 -32.33 -0.57 -4.75
C GLU A 150 -31.48 -0.27 -3.49
N LEU A 151 -30.20 0.00 -3.69
CA LEU A 151 -29.26 0.41 -2.66
C LEU A 151 -28.73 1.80 -2.98
N ALA A 152 -29.24 2.82 -2.29
CA ALA A 152 -28.77 4.19 -2.40
C ALA A 152 -27.76 4.48 -1.28
N LEU A 153 -26.51 4.76 -1.67
CA LEU A 153 -25.38 5.05 -0.80
C LEU A 153 -24.99 6.51 -0.91
N ARG A 154 -24.68 7.14 0.22
CA ARG A 154 -24.20 8.52 0.27
C ARG A 154 -23.17 8.70 1.39
N ALA A 155 -21.96 9.07 1.01
CA ALA A 155 -20.92 9.49 1.93
C ALA A 155 -21.32 10.84 2.58
N GLU A 156 -21.17 10.95 3.90
CA GLU A 156 -21.33 12.21 4.62
C GLU A 156 -20.16 13.16 4.36
N GLN A 157 -18.95 12.61 4.22
CA GLN A 157 -17.71 13.32 3.90
C GLN A 157 -16.84 12.44 3.01
N GLY A 158 -16.01 13.06 2.16
CA GLY A 158 -15.10 12.34 1.27
C GLY A 158 -15.79 11.72 0.05
N HIS A 159 -15.25 10.60 -0.41
CA HIS A 159 -15.68 9.93 -1.64
C HIS A 159 -15.99 8.47 -1.38
N LEU A 160 -17.02 7.97 -2.05
CA LEU A 160 -17.32 6.56 -2.13
C LEU A 160 -16.55 5.97 -3.33
N TYR A 161 -15.79 4.92 -3.08
CA TYR A 161 -15.30 4.02 -4.11
C TYR A 161 -16.01 2.68 -3.95
N TYR A 162 -16.50 2.13 -5.05
CA TYR A 162 -17.06 0.78 -5.03
C TYR A 162 -16.63 -0.07 -6.22
N ARG A 163 -16.68 -1.38 -6.01
CA ARG A 163 -16.47 -2.41 -7.02
C ARG A 163 -17.57 -3.44 -6.90
N LEU A 164 -18.28 -3.70 -8.00
CA LEU A 164 -19.33 -4.71 -8.10
C LEU A 164 -18.88 -5.76 -9.12
N PHE A 165 -18.67 -7.00 -8.71
CA PHE A 165 -18.13 -8.04 -9.59
C PHE A 165 -18.67 -9.43 -9.23
N PRO A 166 -18.86 -10.31 -10.23
CA PRO A 166 -19.23 -11.69 -9.97
C PRO A 166 -18.02 -12.53 -9.53
N LEU A 167 -18.29 -13.59 -8.79
CA LEU A 167 -17.38 -14.72 -8.56
C LEU A 167 -18.09 -16.02 -8.93
N GLU A 168 -17.32 -16.98 -9.43
CA GLU A 168 -17.78 -18.33 -9.72
C GLU A 168 -17.40 -19.28 -8.57
N ASP A 169 -17.98 -20.48 -8.58
CA ASP A 169 -17.68 -21.61 -7.69
C ASP A 169 -17.56 -21.26 -6.18
N PRO A 170 -18.69 -20.98 -5.48
CA PRO A 170 -20.06 -20.87 -5.99
C PRO A 170 -20.38 -19.47 -6.56
N PRO A 171 -21.44 -19.35 -7.41
CA PRO A 171 -21.92 -18.07 -7.93
C PRO A 171 -22.21 -17.04 -6.85
N ARG A 172 -21.53 -15.88 -6.92
CA ARG A 172 -21.69 -14.76 -5.97
C ARG A 172 -21.64 -13.44 -6.71
N LEU A 173 -22.34 -12.43 -6.20
CA LEU A 173 -22.14 -11.04 -6.58
C LEU A 173 -21.52 -10.29 -5.40
N VAL A 174 -20.32 -9.76 -5.59
CA VAL A 174 -19.55 -9.07 -4.55
C VAL A 174 -19.57 -7.58 -4.78
N LEU A 175 -19.99 -6.82 -3.77
CA LEU A 175 -19.89 -5.37 -3.71
C LEU A 175 -18.86 -5.00 -2.62
N ASP A 176 -17.69 -4.54 -3.05
CA ASP A 176 -16.72 -3.90 -2.18
C ASP A 176 -17.00 -2.39 -2.12
N LEU A 177 -17.12 -1.85 -0.91
CA LEU A 177 -17.33 -0.42 -0.64
C LEU A 177 -16.17 0.13 0.17
N TYR A 178 -15.68 1.30 -0.20
CA TYR A 178 -14.64 2.03 0.53
C TYR A 178 -15.06 3.48 0.72
N LEU A 179 -15.02 3.95 1.97
CA LEU A 179 -15.23 5.35 2.30
C LEU A 179 -13.86 6.04 2.41
N LEU A 180 -13.53 6.82 1.39
CA LEU A 180 -12.22 7.44 1.23
C LEU A 180 -12.25 8.90 1.67
N ALA A 181 -11.22 9.30 2.43
CA ALA A 181 -11.01 10.70 2.74
C ALA A 181 -10.73 11.48 1.45
N PRO A 182 -11.00 12.80 1.42
CA PRO A 182 -10.60 13.64 0.30
C PRO A 182 -9.11 13.54 -0.01
N GLU A 183 -8.76 13.64 -1.28
CA GLU A 183 -7.39 13.89 -1.70
C GLU A 183 -6.98 15.31 -1.31
N VAL A 184 -5.69 15.50 -1.02
CA VAL A 184 -5.13 16.78 -0.61
C VAL A 184 -4.12 17.22 -1.65
N GLU A 185 -4.10 18.50 -1.99
CA GLU A 185 -3.03 19.14 -2.77
C GLU A 185 -2.65 20.47 -2.12
N GLU A 186 -1.36 20.65 -1.84
CA GLU A 186 -0.80 21.87 -1.27
C GLU A 186 0.41 22.30 -2.09
N VAL A 187 0.39 23.53 -2.61
CA VAL A 187 1.56 24.10 -3.30
C VAL A 187 2.62 24.46 -2.25
N LEU A 188 3.77 23.79 -2.32
CA LEU A 188 4.88 24.03 -1.38
C LEU A 188 5.80 25.16 -1.86
N ALA A 189 6.03 25.22 -3.17
CA ALA A 189 6.83 26.19 -3.90
C ALA A 189 6.50 26.10 -5.41
N PRO A 190 6.94 27.03 -6.28
CA PRO A 190 6.63 26.90 -7.70
C PRO A 190 7.29 25.64 -8.29
N GLY A 191 6.49 24.77 -8.91
CA GLY A 191 6.91 23.47 -9.43
C GLY A 191 7.06 22.35 -8.37
N VAL A 192 6.67 22.59 -7.11
CA VAL A 192 6.71 21.58 -6.04
C VAL A 192 5.41 21.60 -5.22
N ARG A 193 4.77 20.44 -5.08
CA ARG A 193 3.52 20.28 -4.33
C ARG A 193 3.53 19.05 -3.45
N TYR A 194 2.86 19.15 -2.31
CA TYR A 194 2.50 18.00 -1.48
C TYR A 194 1.14 17.48 -1.93
N ARG A 195 0.97 16.17 -1.98
CA ARG A 195 -0.26 15.51 -2.38
C ARG A 195 -0.57 14.31 -1.49
N GLU A 196 -1.85 14.12 -1.20
CA GLU A 196 -2.40 12.86 -0.65
C GLU A 196 -3.34 12.28 -1.69
N VAL A 197 -2.97 11.15 -2.28
CA VAL A 197 -3.68 10.56 -3.43
C VAL A 197 -3.95 9.08 -3.21
N TYR A 198 -4.87 8.52 -3.98
CA TYR A 198 -5.18 7.09 -3.97
C TYR A 198 -4.69 6.38 -5.24
N GLY A 199 -3.82 5.38 -5.06
CA GLY A 199 -3.59 4.37 -6.09
C GLY A 199 -4.59 3.23 -5.95
N PHE A 200 -5.16 2.74 -7.05
CA PHE A 200 -6.27 1.78 -7.01
C PHE A 200 -5.82 0.41 -7.50
N THR A 201 -5.67 -0.55 -6.60
CA THR A 201 -5.24 -1.91 -6.95
C THR A 201 -5.75 -2.99 -6.00
N PRO A 202 -6.60 -3.88 -6.50
CA PRO A 202 -8.07 -3.80 -6.35
C PRO A 202 -8.60 -3.00 -5.14
N GLU A 203 -7.86 -2.91 -4.04
CA GLU A 203 -8.17 -2.04 -2.90
C GLU A 203 -7.49 -0.67 -3.08
N PRO A 204 -8.10 0.43 -2.59
CA PRO A 204 -7.51 1.76 -2.64
C PRO A 204 -6.38 1.88 -1.61
N LEU A 205 -5.20 2.33 -2.06
CA LEU A 205 -4.03 2.60 -1.23
C LEU A 205 -3.76 4.10 -1.20
N ARG A 206 -3.80 4.70 0.00
CA ARG A 206 -3.46 6.12 0.16
C ARG A 206 -1.95 6.31 0.18
N LEU A 207 -1.48 7.28 -0.59
CA LEU A 207 -0.09 7.69 -0.70
C LEU A 207 0.06 9.16 -0.29
N TYR A 208 1.12 9.46 0.46
CA TYR A 208 1.51 10.79 0.89
C TYR A 208 2.80 11.10 0.15
N LEU A 209 2.81 12.13 -0.71
CA LEU A 209 3.94 12.38 -1.59
C LEU A 209 4.25 13.86 -1.78
N VAL A 210 5.52 14.16 -2.03
CA VAL A 210 5.94 15.43 -2.61
C VAL A 210 6.26 15.18 -4.08
N GLU A 211 5.56 15.90 -4.96
CA GLU A 211 5.81 15.94 -6.39
C GLU A 211 6.63 17.19 -6.73
N ALA A 212 7.73 17.00 -7.44
CA ALA A 212 8.66 18.06 -7.81
C ALA A 212 9.03 18.00 -9.29
N GLU A 213 8.87 19.12 -9.98
CA GLU A 213 9.28 19.31 -11.38
C GLU A 213 10.71 19.86 -11.49
N ARG A 214 11.27 20.33 -10.36
CA ARG A 214 12.61 20.89 -10.23
C ARG A 214 13.09 20.83 -8.78
N GLY A 215 14.39 21.00 -8.58
CA GLY A 215 15.02 21.13 -7.27
C GLY A 215 16.42 20.52 -7.26
N ARG A 216 16.98 20.39 -6.07
CA ARG A 216 18.25 19.70 -5.83
C ARG A 216 18.02 18.56 -4.85
N LEU A 217 18.04 17.33 -5.35
CA LEU A 217 17.95 16.12 -4.54
C LEU A 217 19.34 15.72 -4.06
N LEU A 218 19.54 15.58 -2.75
CA LEU A 218 20.81 15.15 -2.16
C LEU A 218 20.59 13.90 -1.31
N PRO A 219 21.50 12.91 -1.38
CA PRO A 219 21.59 11.93 -0.31
C PRO A 219 22.26 12.61 0.89
N VAL A 220 21.69 12.47 2.07
CA VAL A 220 22.20 13.07 3.31
C VAL A 220 22.38 12.01 4.39
N GLY A 221 23.25 12.28 5.35
CA GLY A 221 23.48 11.44 6.52
C GLY A 221 24.96 11.21 6.80
N THR A 222 25.26 10.27 7.70
CA THR A 222 26.63 9.83 7.96
C THR A 222 26.62 8.35 8.34
N PRO A 223 27.41 7.48 7.67
CA PRO A 223 27.50 6.06 8.04
C PRO A 223 27.75 5.87 9.55
N GLY A 224 26.98 4.98 10.18
CA GLY A 224 27.08 4.70 11.62
C GLY A 224 26.39 5.72 12.54
N LYS A 225 25.98 6.89 12.06
CA LYS A 225 25.22 7.88 12.86
C LYS A 225 23.75 7.86 12.47
N ARG A 226 22.87 7.93 13.47
CA ARG A 226 21.42 7.97 13.26
C ARG A 226 20.83 9.27 13.74
N ALA A 227 19.92 9.82 12.95
CA ALA A 227 19.07 10.94 13.36
C ALA A 227 17.71 10.84 12.63
N LEU A 228 16.76 11.70 13.00
CA LEU A 228 15.52 11.78 12.23
C LEU A 228 15.83 12.35 10.84
N PRO A 229 15.09 11.95 9.78
CA PRO A 229 15.33 12.44 8.43
C PRO A 229 15.39 13.99 8.36
N LYS A 230 14.46 14.69 9.03
CA LYS A 230 14.47 16.17 9.09
C LYS A 230 15.75 16.78 9.68
N ASP A 231 16.42 16.07 10.58
CA ASP A 231 17.61 16.56 11.27
C ASP A 231 18.89 16.27 10.46
N LEU A 232 18.83 15.32 9.52
CA LEU A 232 19.91 15.05 8.56
C LEU A 232 19.99 16.09 7.45
N ALA A 233 18.90 16.83 7.20
CA ALA A 233 18.81 17.82 6.13
C ALA A 233 18.15 19.13 6.60
N PRO A 234 18.83 19.92 7.45
CA PRO A 234 18.37 21.27 7.77
C PRO A 234 18.13 22.10 6.50
N GLY A 235 17.01 22.84 6.48
CA GLY A 235 16.64 23.71 5.36
C GLY A 235 16.08 23.00 4.12
N ALA A 236 15.97 21.65 4.12
CA ALA A 236 15.31 20.95 3.03
C ALA A 236 13.81 21.23 3.00
N LEU A 237 13.25 21.33 1.79
CA LEU A 237 11.81 21.49 1.61
C LEU A 237 11.07 20.18 1.94
N ALA A 238 11.62 19.05 1.50
CA ALA A 238 11.10 17.73 1.79
C ALA A 238 12.23 16.73 2.05
N VAL A 239 12.00 15.77 2.93
CA VAL A 239 12.95 14.71 3.26
C VAL A 239 12.24 13.37 3.36
N LEU A 240 12.66 12.42 2.53
CA LEU A 240 12.26 11.01 2.61
C LEU A 240 13.39 10.21 3.24
N ASN A 241 13.08 9.22 4.08
CA ASN A 241 14.11 8.27 4.51
C ASN A 241 14.78 7.55 3.31
N GLY A 242 16.03 7.12 3.50
CA GLY A 242 16.82 6.52 2.43
C GLY A 242 16.85 4.99 2.46
N GLY A 243 18.01 4.45 2.09
CA GLY A 243 18.26 3.02 1.93
C GLY A 243 18.39 2.25 3.25
N TYR A 244 18.66 0.96 3.11
CA TYR A 244 18.74 0.03 4.23
C TYR A 244 19.99 0.24 5.08
N PHE A 245 19.91 -0.17 6.35
CA PHE A 245 21.04 -0.16 7.26
C PHE A 245 20.90 -1.27 8.30
N ASP A 246 22.02 -1.68 8.89
CA ASP A 246 22.02 -2.60 10.03
C ASP A 246 21.50 -1.88 11.29
N PRO A 247 20.39 -2.31 11.91
CA PRO A 247 19.79 -1.63 13.07
C PRO A 247 20.64 -1.66 14.33
N LYS A 248 21.67 -2.51 14.43
CA LYS A 248 22.55 -2.56 15.60
C LYS A 248 23.66 -1.52 15.49
N SER A 249 24.36 -1.49 14.37
CA SER A 249 25.52 -0.61 14.13
C SER A 249 25.22 0.70 13.42
N GLY A 250 24.13 0.80 12.67
CA GLY A 250 23.90 1.92 11.76
C GLY A 250 24.75 1.87 10.49
N THR A 251 25.36 0.73 10.17
CA THR A 251 26.11 0.55 8.93
C THR A 251 25.15 0.54 7.74
N PRO A 252 25.32 1.41 6.72
CA PRO A 252 24.50 1.35 5.51
C PRO A 252 24.65 0.00 4.79
N ILE A 253 23.56 -0.47 4.18
CA ILE A 253 23.55 -1.71 3.38
C ILE A 253 23.18 -1.32 1.96
N GLY A 254 24.18 -1.30 1.08
CA GLY A 254 24.05 -0.92 -0.33
C GLY A 254 24.86 0.32 -0.69
N LEU A 255 24.99 0.57 -1.99
CA LEU A 255 25.72 1.69 -2.55
C LEU A 255 25.20 3.03 -2.02
N TRP A 256 26.12 3.91 -1.65
CA TRP A 256 25.85 5.31 -1.38
C TRP A 256 26.99 6.15 -1.94
N VAL A 257 26.69 7.00 -2.91
CA VAL A 257 27.62 7.97 -3.49
C VAL A 257 27.12 9.38 -3.23
N GLN A 258 27.99 10.25 -2.72
CA GLN A 258 27.72 11.65 -2.49
C GLN A 258 28.83 12.51 -3.09
N ASP A 259 28.45 13.40 -4.01
CA ASP A 259 29.39 14.27 -4.75
C ASP A 259 30.53 13.47 -5.42
N GLY A 260 30.20 12.31 -5.98
CA GLY A 260 31.14 11.39 -6.63
C GLY A 260 31.97 10.52 -5.67
N VAL A 261 31.84 10.72 -4.35
CA VAL A 261 32.55 9.94 -3.34
C VAL A 261 31.70 8.76 -2.87
N THR A 262 32.27 7.55 -2.96
CA THR A 262 31.64 6.33 -2.43
C THR A 262 31.74 6.30 -0.91
N LEU A 263 30.60 6.43 -0.23
CA LEU A 263 30.47 6.34 1.23
C LEU A 263 30.06 4.94 1.71
N SER A 264 29.38 4.18 0.86
CA SER A 264 29.01 2.78 1.10
C SER A 264 29.03 2.00 -0.21
N TYR A 265 29.34 0.71 -0.12
CA TYR A 265 29.60 -0.16 -1.26
C TYR A 265 28.36 -0.99 -1.64
N PRO A 266 28.20 -1.37 -2.93
CA PRO A 266 27.01 -2.08 -3.40
C PRO A 266 26.75 -3.40 -2.68
N TYR A 267 25.47 -3.74 -2.52
CA TYR A 267 25.04 -5.03 -1.95
C TYR A 267 24.35 -5.94 -2.97
N GLY A 268 24.30 -5.50 -4.23
CA GLY A 268 23.72 -6.27 -5.35
C GLY A 268 22.22 -6.03 -5.52
N ARG A 269 21.77 -4.79 -5.31
CA ARG A 269 20.39 -4.35 -5.56
C ARG A 269 20.35 -3.17 -6.52
N VAL A 270 19.13 -2.79 -6.90
CA VAL A 270 18.90 -1.63 -7.76
C VAL A 270 19.17 -0.33 -6.98
N ALA A 271 19.76 0.64 -7.67
CA ALA A 271 20.05 1.97 -7.13
C ALA A 271 19.38 3.07 -7.94
N LEU A 272 19.01 4.14 -7.24
CA LEU A 272 18.73 5.44 -7.82
C LEU A 272 20.07 6.12 -8.10
N LEU A 273 20.32 6.52 -9.35
CA LEU A 273 21.50 7.28 -9.74
C LEU A 273 21.07 8.61 -10.35
N TRP A 274 21.76 9.70 -10.05
CA TRP A 274 21.38 11.00 -10.59
C TRP A 274 22.53 12.00 -10.68
N ASP A 275 22.37 12.93 -11.61
CA ASP A 275 23.13 14.17 -11.71
C ASP A 275 22.16 15.32 -11.99
N GLY A 276 22.31 16.43 -11.27
CA GLY A 276 21.31 17.49 -11.23
C GLY A 276 19.90 16.95 -10.91
N PHE A 277 18.95 17.23 -11.80
CA PHE A 277 17.55 16.77 -11.72
C PHE A 277 17.22 15.70 -12.78
N ALA A 278 18.20 14.88 -13.16
CA ALA A 278 18.03 13.77 -14.08
C ALA A 278 18.26 12.43 -13.36
N PHE A 279 17.26 11.56 -13.38
CA PHE A 279 17.23 10.32 -12.59
C PHE A 279 17.33 9.07 -13.46
N PHE A 280 18.12 8.11 -13.00
CA PHE A 280 18.37 6.83 -13.63
C PHE A 280 18.14 5.71 -12.63
N LEU A 281 17.71 4.56 -13.15
CA LEU A 281 17.37 3.39 -12.36
C LEU A 281 18.03 2.14 -12.94
N GLY A 282 18.76 1.40 -12.11
CA GLY A 282 19.35 0.14 -12.55
C GLY A 282 20.23 -0.52 -11.51
N PHE A 283 20.76 -1.69 -11.87
CA PHE A 283 21.85 -2.30 -11.13
C PHE A 283 23.11 -1.49 -11.40
N PRO A 284 23.74 -0.91 -10.36
CA PRO A 284 24.94 -0.12 -10.56
C PRO A 284 26.08 -1.01 -11.04
N GLN A 285 26.72 -0.62 -12.13
CA GLN A 285 28.03 -1.15 -12.50
C GLN A 285 29.07 -0.45 -11.62
N PHE A 286 29.77 -1.23 -10.82
CA PHE A 286 30.70 -0.72 -9.81
C PHE A 286 32.03 -1.47 -9.90
N VAL A 287 33.12 -0.71 -9.93
CA VAL A 287 34.47 -1.25 -9.94
C VAL A 287 35.08 -0.98 -8.58
N ALA A 288 35.63 -2.02 -7.94
CA ALA A 288 36.34 -1.92 -6.68
C ALA A 288 37.75 -2.46 -6.82
N GLU A 289 38.70 -1.78 -6.17
CA GLU A 289 40.10 -2.16 -6.12
C GLU A 289 40.58 -2.18 -4.67
N ALA A 290 41.21 -3.28 -4.27
CA ALA A 290 42.01 -3.31 -3.06
C ALA A 290 43.42 -2.84 -3.39
N VAL A 291 44.00 -2.01 -2.53
CA VAL A 291 45.33 -1.41 -2.71
C VAL A 291 46.23 -1.87 -1.58
N GLY A 292 47.28 -2.58 -1.94
CA GLY A 292 48.23 -3.17 -1.01
C GLY A 292 49.26 -2.18 -0.45
N PRO A 293 50.17 -2.65 0.42
CA PRO A 293 51.15 -1.80 1.11
C PRO A 293 52.09 -1.02 0.18
N ASP A 294 52.46 -1.61 -0.95
CA ASP A 294 53.35 -1.05 -1.99
C ASP A 294 52.60 -0.19 -3.03
N GLY A 295 51.29 0.01 -2.87
CA GLY A 295 50.45 0.73 -3.82
C GLY A 295 49.97 -0.11 -5.00
N SER A 296 50.35 -1.40 -5.07
CA SER A 296 49.80 -2.33 -6.06
C SER A 296 48.28 -2.47 -5.90
N ARG A 297 47.59 -2.70 -7.02
CA ARG A 297 46.12 -2.73 -7.09
C ARG A 297 45.63 -4.03 -7.65
N VAL A 298 44.55 -4.55 -7.05
CA VAL A 298 43.84 -5.70 -7.58
C VAL A 298 42.35 -5.41 -7.61
N ARG A 299 41.69 -5.78 -8.71
CA ARG A 299 40.23 -5.73 -8.77
C ARG A 299 39.63 -6.75 -7.83
N VAL A 300 38.60 -6.33 -7.10
CA VAL A 300 37.89 -7.18 -6.14
C VAL A 300 36.40 -7.20 -6.45
N GLY A 301 35.79 -8.34 -6.17
CA GLY A 301 34.35 -8.42 -5.98
C GLY A 301 33.94 -7.67 -4.69
N VAL A 302 32.65 -7.38 -4.56
CA VAL A 302 32.13 -6.65 -3.40
C VAL A 302 30.86 -7.33 -2.89
N ASN A 303 30.82 -7.65 -1.60
CA ASN A 303 29.70 -8.24 -0.88
C ASN A 303 29.11 -9.44 -1.64
N ALA A 304 27.94 -9.25 -2.26
CA ALA A 304 27.22 -10.28 -3.01
C ALA A 304 27.87 -10.64 -4.34
N SER A 305 28.58 -9.69 -4.95
CA SER A 305 29.32 -9.91 -6.20
C SER A 305 30.68 -10.52 -5.87
N ARG A 306 30.70 -11.83 -5.61
CA ARG A 306 31.95 -12.54 -5.26
C ARG A 306 32.87 -12.66 -6.47
N ALA A 307 34.17 -12.49 -6.22
CA ALA A 307 35.24 -12.83 -7.14
C ALA A 307 36.34 -13.60 -6.38
N ARG A 308 37.44 -13.95 -7.06
CA ARG A 308 38.61 -14.59 -6.43
C ARG A 308 39.07 -13.82 -5.18
N TYR A 309 39.09 -12.50 -5.28
CA TYR A 309 39.28 -11.57 -4.17
C TYR A 309 37.97 -10.83 -3.96
N THR A 310 37.44 -10.81 -2.74
CA THR A 310 36.15 -10.17 -2.44
C THR A 310 36.28 -9.29 -1.21
N ALA A 311 35.90 -8.02 -1.33
CA ALA A 311 35.73 -7.10 -0.23
C ALA A 311 34.33 -7.23 0.38
N HIS A 312 34.24 -7.30 1.70
CA HIS A 312 33.00 -7.35 2.47
C HIS A 312 32.92 -6.11 3.33
N THR A 313 31.81 -5.38 3.24
CA THR A 313 31.63 -4.07 3.91
C THR A 313 30.39 -4.03 4.80
N VAL A 314 29.68 -5.16 4.92
CA VAL A 314 28.48 -5.30 5.75
C VAL A 314 28.78 -6.27 6.89
N PRO A 315 28.50 -5.91 8.16
CA PRO A 315 28.80 -6.75 9.31
C PRO A 315 28.17 -8.15 9.25
N GLY A 316 28.84 -9.12 9.86
CA GLY A 316 28.41 -10.52 9.95
C GLY A 316 29.46 -11.50 9.42
N LEU A 317 29.06 -12.77 9.22
CA LEU A 317 29.98 -13.83 8.82
C LEU A 317 30.44 -13.67 7.37
N VAL A 318 31.76 -13.67 7.13
CA VAL A 318 32.38 -13.49 5.82
C VAL A 318 33.33 -14.62 5.44
N GLY A 319 33.49 -14.82 4.14
CA GLY A 319 34.36 -15.84 3.56
C GLY A 319 33.77 -17.26 3.58
N ARG A 320 34.49 -18.19 2.97
CA ARG A 320 34.18 -19.63 2.92
C ARG A 320 35.38 -20.44 3.39
N GLU A 321 35.12 -21.67 3.82
CA GLU A 321 36.19 -22.63 4.12
C GLU A 321 37.20 -22.71 2.97
N GLY A 322 38.49 -22.71 3.31
CA GLY A 322 39.60 -22.65 2.34
C GLY A 322 40.05 -21.24 1.94
N GLU A 323 39.36 -20.19 2.40
CA GLU A 323 39.78 -18.79 2.20
C GLU A 323 40.52 -18.25 3.45
N GLY A 324 41.34 -17.21 3.24
CA GLY A 324 41.85 -16.32 4.28
C GLY A 324 41.05 -15.02 4.32
N VAL A 325 41.02 -14.37 5.48
CA VAL A 325 40.34 -13.09 5.73
C VAL A 325 41.34 -12.08 6.29
N ALA A 326 41.53 -10.97 5.60
CA ALA A 326 42.16 -9.79 6.18
C ALA A 326 41.08 -8.85 6.69
N LEU A 327 40.98 -8.72 8.01
CA LEU A 327 40.08 -7.76 8.66
C LEU A 327 40.77 -6.39 8.69
N VAL A 328 40.06 -5.35 8.26
CA VAL A 328 40.62 -4.01 8.05
C VAL A 328 39.77 -2.98 8.78
N ARG A 329 40.44 -2.10 9.53
CA ARG A 329 39.84 -0.90 10.10
C ARG A 329 40.45 0.30 9.38
N GLU A 330 39.60 1.13 8.80
CA GLU A 330 40.04 2.25 7.95
C GLU A 330 40.94 1.73 6.80
N ASP A 331 42.25 1.94 6.86
CA ASP A 331 43.23 1.47 5.88
C ASP A 331 44.29 0.52 6.45
N ARG A 332 44.04 -0.06 7.64
CA ARG A 332 44.99 -0.94 8.34
C ARG A 332 44.43 -2.33 8.59
N VAL A 333 45.22 -3.34 8.24
CA VAL A 333 44.92 -4.74 8.58
C VAL A 333 45.03 -4.89 10.09
N VAL A 334 43.94 -5.27 10.75
CA VAL A 334 43.90 -5.49 12.21
C VAL A 334 44.00 -6.97 12.58
N ALA A 335 43.63 -7.87 11.66
CA ALA A 335 43.77 -9.31 11.86
C ALA A 335 43.84 -10.05 10.52
N LEU A 336 44.52 -11.20 10.53
CA LEU A 336 44.50 -12.21 9.47
C LEU A 336 43.91 -13.49 10.07
N LEU A 337 42.79 -13.95 9.52
CA LEU A 337 41.98 -15.04 10.08
C LEU A 337 41.69 -16.09 9.01
N PRO A 338 41.52 -17.37 9.37
CA PRO A 338 40.88 -18.32 8.46
C PRO A 338 39.40 -17.95 8.27
N ALA A 339 38.88 -18.14 7.06
CA ALA A 339 37.45 -18.06 6.81
C ALA A 339 36.73 -19.38 7.18
N PRO A 340 35.45 -19.33 7.59
CA PRO A 340 34.63 -18.13 7.78
C PRO A 340 35.01 -17.35 9.05
N ALA A 341 34.94 -16.02 9.00
CA ALA A 341 35.26 -15.14 10.12
C ALA A 341 34.17 -14.07 10.33
N GLU A 342 34.03 -13.58 11.57
CA GLU A 342 33.09 -12.51 11.88
C GLU A 342 33.66 -11.15 11.45
N LEU A 343 32.88 -10.37 10.68
CA LEU A 343 33.16 -8.99 10.34
C LEU A 343 32.45 -8.04 11.32
N PRO A 344 33.15 -7.42 12.29
CA PRO A 344 32.56 -6.47 13.21
C PRO A 344 32.17 -5.14 12.52
N PRO A 345 31.22 -4.38 13.09
CA PRO A 345 30.93 -3.01 12.65
C PRO A 345 32.15 -2.10 12.60
N GLY A 346 32.14 -1.14 11.67
CA GLY A 346 33.23 -0.18 11.47
C GLY A 346 34.49 -0.75 10.81
N HIS A 347 34.42 -2.00 10.35
CA HIS A 347 35.49 -2.68 9.63
C HIS A 347 35.01 -3.08 8.24
N TRP A 348 35.95 -3.39 7.35
CA TRP A 348 35.72 -4.15 6.14
C TRP A 348 36.68 -5.34 6.10
N ALA A 349 36.42 -6.34 5.26
CA ALA A 349 37.28 -7.51 5.15
C ALA A 349 37.60 -7.83 3.70
N LEU A 350 38.83 -8.27 3.43
CA LEU A 350 39.23 -8.84 2.15
C LEU A 350 39.35 -10.36 2.29
N THR A 351 38.55 -11.12 1.54
CA THR A 351 38.67 -12.57 1.43
C THR A 351 39.45 -12.97 0.19
N PHE A 352 40.33 -13.97 0.31
CA PHE A 352 41.21 -14.47 -0.75
C PHE A 352 41.47 -15.98 -0.57
N PRO A 353 41.89 -16.73 -1.61
CA PRO A 353 42.30 -18.13 -1.43
C PRO A 353 43.45 -18.21 -0.43
N ARG A 354 43.38 -19.13 0.55
CA ARG A 354 44.30 -19.17 1.71
C ARG A 354 45.78 -19.04 1.33
N ASP A 355 46.20 -19.74 0.28
CA ASP A 355 47.61 -19.81 -0.13
C ASP A 355 47.98 -18.81 -1.23
N ALA A 356 47.06 -17.89 -1.59
CA ALA A 356 47.28 -16.92 -2.67
C ALA A 356 46.68 -15.54 -2.34
N PRO A 357 47.18 -14.85 -1.29
CA PRO A 357 46.80 -13.48 -1.03
C PRO A 357 47.20 -12.57 -2.21
N PRO A 358 46.44 -11.50 -2.50
CA PRO A 358 46.76 -10.62 -3.62
C PRO A 358 48.04 -9.79 -3.41
N PHE A 359 48.45 -9.62 -2.15
CA PHE A 359 49.60 -8.84 -1.70
C PHE A 359 50.26 -9.56 -0.51
N PRO A 360 51.52 -9.25 -0.15
CA PRO A 360 52.06 -9.62 1.15
C PRO A 360 51.30 -8.85 2.26
N LEU A 361 50.34 -9.51 2.90
CA LEU A 361 49.49 -8.93 3.94
C LEU A 361 50.06 -9.26 5.33
N GLU A 362 50.15 -8.24 6.18
CA GLU A 362 50.60 -8.34 7.57
C GLU A 362 49.74 -7.46 8.47
N VAL A 363 49.63 -7.83 9.75
CA VAL A 363 48.93 -7.00 10.75
C VAL A 363 49.65 -5.67 10.91
N GLY A 364 48.90 -4.56 10.89
CA GLY A 364 49.43 -3.19 10.85
C GLY A 364 49.77 -2.69 9.43
N GLY A 365 49.83 -3.60 8.45
CA GLY A 365 50.04 -3.29 7.05
C GLY A 365 48.91 -2.44 6.47
N ARG A 366 49.25 -1.61 5.48
CA ARG A 366 48.27 -0.80 4.77
C ARG A 366 47.47 -1.66 3.79
N LEU A 367 46.16 -1.57 3.85
CA LEU A 367 45.24 -2.17 2.89
C LEU A 367 44.04 -1.24 2.76
N ALA A 368 43.89 -0.63 1.59
CA ALA A 368 42.79 0.31 1.31
C ALA A 368 41.82 -0.28 0.29
N LEU A 369 40.56 0.15 0.36
CA LEU A 369 39.52 -0.19 -0.61
C LEU A 369 39.06 1.09 -1.29
N TYR A 370 39.12 1.10 -2.62
CA TYR A 370 38.55 2.16 -3.44
C TYR A 370 37.48 1.58 -4.34
N GLY A 371 36.47 2.38 -4.65
CA GLY A 371 35.51 2.00 -5.66
C GLY A 371 34.75 3.16 -6.25
N THR A 372 34.38 2.99 -7.50
CA THR A 372 33.75 4.01 -8.33
C THR A 372 32.65 3.41 -9.19
N LEU A 373 31.61 4.20 -9.45
CA LEU A 373 30.60 3.86 -10.45
C LEU A 373 31.17 3.95 -11.87
N ASN A 374 30.66 3.09 -12.75
CA ASN A 374 30.94 3.13 -14.17
C ASN A 374 29.63 3.03 -14.97
N PRO A 375 29.18 4.08 -15.68
CA PRO A 375 29.76 5.43 -15.72
C PRO A 375 29.68 6.13 -14.34
N PRO A 376 30.51 7.16 -14.11
CA PRO A 376 30.45 7.92 -12.87
C PRO A 376 29.12 8.69 -12.77
N PHE A 377 28.56 8.72 -11.56
CA PHE A 377 27.43 9.58 -11.19
C PHE A 377 27.80 10.42 -9.99
N ARG A 378 27.26 11.64 -9.94
CA ARG A 378 27.47 12.53 -8.80
C ARG A 378 26.81 12.00 -7.53
N TYR A 379 25.63 11.41 -7.67
CA TYR A 379 24.88 10.86 -6.54
C TYR A 379 24.32 9.49 -6.89
N ALA A 380 24.34 8.60 -5.90
CA ALA A 380 23.66 7.31 -5.99
C ALA A 380 23.22 6.83 -4.61
N LEU A 381 22.08 6.16 -4.55
CA LEU A 381 21.59 5.50 -3.35
C LEU A 381 20.93 4.18 -3.73
N GLU A 382 21.49 3.08 -3.25
CA GLU A 382 20.92 1.75 -3.37
C GLU A 382 19.74 1.60 -2.41
N GLY A 383 18.67 1.03 -2.93
CA GLY A 383 17.48 0.71 -2.16
C GLY A 383 17.00 -0.66 -2.58
N GLY A 384 15.83 -0.67 -3.21
CA GLY A 384 15.19 -1.86 -3.73
C GLY A 384 14.12 -2.41 -2.78
N PRO A 385 13.31 -3.36 -3.25
CA PRO A 385 13.29 -3.86 -4.62
C PRO A 385 12.81 -2.82 -5.64
N LEU A 386 13.17 -3.05 -6.90
CA LEU A 386 12.60 -2.38 -8.06
C LEU A 386 11.08 -2.58 -8.05
N LEU A 387 10.34 -1.49 -8.25
CA LEU A 387 8.88 -1.54 -8.31
C LEU A 387 8.40 -1.45 -9.75
N LEU A 388 8.84 -0.40 -10.45
CA LEU A 388 8.46 -0.09 -11.81
C LEU A 388 9.67 0.29 -12.65
N LYS A 389 9.65 -0.14 -13.91
CA LYS A 389 10.61 0.27 -14.92
C LYS A 389 9.89 0.59 -16.22
N GLU A 390 10.13 1.78 -16.75
CA GLU A 390 9.63 2.23 -18.05
C GLU A 390 8.11 2.03 -18.24
N GLY A 391 7.33 2.42 -17.23
CA GLY A 391 5.87 2.36 -17.22
C GLY A 391 5.32 0.95 -17.10
N ARG A 392 6.13 -0.02 -16.66
CA ARG A 392 5.74 -1.42 -16.50
C ARG A 392 5.97 -1.90 -15.08
N TYR A 393 5.10 -2.82 -14.66
CA TYR A 393 5.30 -3.58 -13.43
C TYR A 393 6.60 -4.39 -13.51
N ALA A 394 7.55 -4.13 -12.62
CA ALA A 394 8.89 -4.72 -12.64
C ALA A 394 9.30 -5.32 -11.29
N TYR A 395 8.37 -5.46 -10.35
CA TYR A 395 8.61 -6.05 -9.04
C TYR A 395 8.89 -7.54 -9.16
N ASP A 396 10.17 -7.88 -9.04
CA ASP A 396 10.71 -9.23 -9.03
C ASP A 396 11.89 -9.29 -8.04
N PRO A 397 11.60 -9.40 -6.72
CA PRO A 397 12.64 -9.32 -5.70
C PRO A 397 13.61 -10.50 -5.73
N ALA A 398 13.31 -11.59 -6.46
CA ALA A 398 14.23 -12.73 -6.62
C ALA A 398 15.49 -12.36 -7.43
N LYS A 399 15.42 -11.28 -8.24
CA LYS A 399 16.56 -10.74 -8.98
C LYS A 399 17.47 -9.86 -8.14
N GLU A 400 17.07 -9.55 -6.91
CA GLU A 400 17.82 -8.68 -6.01
C GLU A 400 18.25 -9.46 -4.77
N ASN A 401 19.44 -9.14 -4.24
CA ASN A 401 20.03 -9.90 -3.13
C ASN A 401 19.40 -9.53 -1.76
N PHE A 402 18.11 -9.85 -1.59
CA PHE A 402 17.42 -9.78 -0.31
C PHE A 402 17.66 -11.06 0.48
N LYS A 403 18.46 -10.97 1.55
CA LYS A 403 18.73 -12.08 2.47
C LYS A 403 17.62 -12.28 3.50
N ASP A 404 16.96 -11.19 3.88
CA ASP A 404 15.84 -11.18 4.81
C ASP A 404 14.52 -11.09 4.01
N PRO A 405 13.55 -12.01 4.20
CA PRO A 405 12.26 -11.93 3.54
C PRO A 405 11.34 -10.85 4.12
N ARG A 406 11.58 -10.37 5.36
CA ARG A 406 10.67 -9.43 6.04
C ARG A 406 10.44 -8.14 5.25
N PRO A 407 11.46 -7.45 4.68
CA PRO A 407 11.24 -6.27 3.86
C PRO A 407 10.34 -6.52 2.64
N LEU A 408 10.24 -7.75 2.16
CA LEU A 408 9.49 -8.11 0.96
C LEU A 408 8.05 -8.55 1.25
N GLN A 409 7.80 -9.11 2.43
CA GLN A 409 6.54 -9.76 2.78
C GLN A 409 5.70 -8.99 3.80
N ALA A 410 6.34 -8.14 4.62
CA ALA A 410 5.64 -7.44 5.69
C ALA A 410 4.64 -6.40 5.13
N VAL A 411 3.41 -6.43 5.64
CA VAL A 411 2.44 -5.35 5.49
C VAL A 411 2.87 -4.22 6.43
N ALA A 412 3.46 -3.18 5.86
CA ALA A 412 4.05 -2.08 6.59
C ALA A 412 4.00 -0.79 5.75
N PRO A 413 4.13 0.41 6.35
CA PRO A 413 4.31 1.63 5.57
C PRO A 413 5.50 1.46 4.62
N GLN A 414 5.36 1.91 3.38
CA GLN A 414 6.39 1.75 2.37
C GLN A 414 6.89 3.13 1.96
N ALA A 415 8.22 3.30 1.88
CA ALA A 415 8.84 4.49 1.31
C ALA A 415 9.33 4.18 -0.11
N ALA A 416 9.19 5.14 -1.02
CA ALA A 416 9.66 4.98 -2.39
C ALA A 416 10.05 6.32 -3.01
N VAL A 417 10.88 6.21 -4.04
CA VAL A 417 11.11 7.27 -5.01
C VAL A 417 10.54 6.82 -6.33
N ALA A 418 9.77 7.67 -6.97
CA ALA A 418 9.23 7.42 -8.30
C ALA A 418 9.34 8.66 -9.18
N TRP A 419 9.19 8.50 -10.49
CA TRP A 419 9.04 9.65 -11.37
C TRP A 419 8.16 9.32 -12.58
N THR A 420 7.49 10.35 -13.11
CA THR A 420 6.69 10.24 -14.33
C THR A 420 7.57 10.25 -15.58
N LYS A 421 6.96 9.98 -16.75
CA LYS A 421 7.66 10.01 -18.03
C LYS A 421 8.19 11.40 -18.37
N GLU A 422 7.51 12.43 -17.88
CA GLU A 422 7.87 13.86 -18.02
C GLU A 422 8.97 14.29 -17.03
N GLY A 423 9.43 13.39 -16.15
CA GLY A 423 10.51 13.66 -15.19
C GLY A 423 10.06 14.29 -13.87
N LYS A 424 8.77 14.26 -13.55
CA LYS A 424 8.29 14.74 -12.24
C LYS A 424 8.70 13.75 -11.15
N LEU A 425 9.55 14.17 -10.22
CA LEU A 425 10.03 13.37 -9.09
C LEU A 425 8.95 13.27 -8.02
N TRP A 426 8.75 12.07 -7.48
CA TRP A 426 7.91 11.77 -6.33
C TRP A 426 8.76 11.20 -5.20
N LEU A 427 8.75 11.87 -4.05
CA LEU A 427 9.19 11.32 -2.76
C LEU A 427 7.95 10.92 -1.98
N LEU A 428 7.76 9.64 -1.66
CA LEU A 428 6.48 9.15 -1.15
C LEU A 428 6.59 8.14 -0.02
N VAL A 429 5.56 8.16 0.84
CA VAL A 429 5.25 7.13 1.82
C VAL A 429 3.81 6.66 1.63
N SER A 430 3.58 5.35 1.72
CA SER A 430 2.24 4.75 1.67
C SER A 430 1.68 4.42 3.05
N GLU A 431 0.37 4.24 3.13
CA GLU A 431 -0.21 3.43 4.21
C GLU A 431 0.34 1.98 4.22
N PRO A 432 0.14 1.23 5.32
CA PRO A 432 0.62 -0.14 5.41
C PRO A 432 0.17 -1.01 4.23
N THR A 433 1.13 -1.56 3.51
CA THR A 433 0.90 -2.40 2.34
C THR A 433 2.11 -3.29 2.06
N THR A 434 2.08 -4.08 0.99
CA THR A 434 3.25 -4.83 0.50
C THR A 434 3.92 -4.09 -0.66
N PRO A 435 5.23 -4.33 -0.93
CA PRO A 435 5.92 -3.71 -2.06
C PRO A 435 5.26 -3.98 -3.42
N GLY A 436 4.72 -5.20 -3.63
CA GLY A 436 4.02 -5.54 -4.87
C GLY A 436 2.71 -4.77 -5.05
N ALA A 437 1.94 -4.56 -3.98
CA ALA A 437 0.75 -3.72 -4.02
C ALA A 437 1.10 -2.25 -4.26
N LEU A 438 2.15 -1.73 -3.62
CA LEU A 438 2.67 -0.39 -3.90
C LEU A 438 3.07 -0.22 -5.37
N ALA A 439 3.79 -1.18 -5.95
CA ALA A 439 4.20 -1.13 -7.36
C ALA A 439 2.99 -0.99 -8.28
N ARG A 440 1.94 -1.80 -8.09
CA ARG A 440 0.70 -1.68 -8.87
C ARG A 440 0.05 -0.31 -8.65
N ALA A 441 0.05 0.20 -7.42
CA ALA A 441 -0.62 1.46 -7.08
C ALA A 441 0.07 2.64 -7.78
N LEU A 442 1.39 2.68 -7.75
CA LEU A 442 2.19 3.66 -8.48
C LEU A 442 2.00 3.56 -10.00
N LEU A 443 1.87 2.34 -10.54
CA LEU A 443 1.57 2.13 -11.95
C LEU A 443 0.20 2.71 -12.32
N SER A 444 -0.82 2.48 -11.48
CA SER A 444 -2.16 3.02 -11.68
C SER A 444 -2.21 4.55 -11.67
N LEU A 445 -1.24 5.19 -11.00
CA LEU A 445 -1.08 6.65 -10.93
C LEU A 445 -0.21 7.22 -12.05
N GLY A 446 0.33 6.38 -12.94
CA GLY A 446 1.15 6.82 -14.08
C GLY A 446 2.64 7.01 -13.78
N ALA A 447 3.16 6.43 -12.69
CA ALA A 447 4.60 6.42 -12.45
C ALA A 447 5.33 5.64 -13.56
N TRP A 448 6.40 6.21 -14.10
CA TRP A 448 7.22 5.60 -15.15
C TRP A 448 8.31 4.71 -14.57
N ASN A 449 9.02 5.18 -13.54
CA ASN A 449 9.99 4.39 -12.80
C ASN A 449 9.70 4.53 -11.31
N ALA A 450 9.97 3.47 -10.54
CA ALA A 450 9.84 3.51 -9.10
C ALA A 450 10.79 2.53 -8.42
N LEU A 451 11.46 3.01 -7.38
CA LEU A 451 12.36 2.27 -6.52
C LEU A 451 11.90 2.36 -5.07
N ARG A 452 11.81 1.21 -4.41
CA ARG A 452 11.54 1.17 -2.98
C ARG A 452 12.76 1.60 -2.17
N MET A 453 12.50 2.33 -1.08
CA MET A 453 13.46 2.69 -0.03
C MET A 453 13.17 1.86 1.24
N ASP A 454 13.90 2.07 2.34
CA ASP A 454 13.66 1.31 3.57
C ASP A 454 12.23 1.58 4.12
N GLY A 455 11.52 0.53 4.50
CA GLY A 455 10.11 0.59 4.87
C GLY A 455 9.86 0.56 6.38
N GLY A 456 8.62 0.24 6.76
CA GLY A 456 8.23 0.05 8.15
C GLY A 456 8.48 1.30 9.00
N GLY A 457 9.08 1.12 10.18
CA GLY A 457 9.40 2.26 11.06
C GLY A 457 10.39 3.26 10.46
N SER A 458 11.12 2.92 9.39
CA SER A 458 11.97 3.90 8.71
C SER A 458 11.17 4.82 7.78
N ALA A 459 10.00 4.39 7.28
CA ALA A 459 9.21 5.10 6.29
C ALA A 459 8.66 6.43 6.82
N GLN A 460 9.24 7.54 6.37
CA GLN A 460 8.92 8.87 6.86
C GLN A 460 9.06 9.90 5.75
N LEU A 461 8.01 10.70 5.55
CA LEU A 461 8.04 11.88 4.67
C LEU A 461 7.90 13.14 5.52
N TRP A 462 8.97 13.92 5.58
CA TRP A 462 9.00 15.22 6.24
C TRP A 462 8.88 16.32 5.21
N VAL A 463 8.07 17.35 5.48
CA VAL A 463 7.91 18.54 4.62
C VAL A 463 8.00 19.76 5.51
N LYS A 464 8.91 20.70 5.18
CA LYS A 464 9.17 21.92 5.98
C LYS A 464 9.37 21.61 7.47
N GLY A 465 10.08 20.53 7.78
CA GLY A 465 10.36 20.07 9.15
C GLY A 465 9.21 19.37 9.88
N GLN A 466 8.06 19.18 9.24
CA GLN A 466 6.90 18.48 9.82
C GLN A 466 6.72 17.10 9.19
N LEU A 467 6.39 16.09 9.99
CA LEU A 467 6.08 14.76 9.49
C LEU A 467 4.70 14.77 8.82
N ARG A 468 4.65 14.52 7.51
CA ARG A 468 3.41 14.55 6.71
C ARG A 468 2.89 13.17 6.33
N SER A 469 3.67 12.11 6.56
CA SER A 469 3.19 10.73 6.44
C SER A 469 2.64 10.21 7.77
N PRO A 470 1.65 9.29 7.77
CA PRO A 470 1.18 8.62 8.97
C PRO A 470 2.33 7.90 9.67
N TYR A 471 2.36 7.99 11.00
CA TYR A 471 3.35 7.30 11.80
C TYR A 471 2.77 6.95 13.17
N THR A 472 3.01 5.72 13.62
CA THR A 472 2.54 5.25 14.93
C THR A 472 3.68 5.31 15.94
N GLY A 473 3.49 6.04 17.04
CA GLY A 473 4.50 6.22 18.08
C GLY A 473 5.58 7.22 17.68
N SER A 474 6.79 7.04 18.22
CA SER A 474 7.91 7.96 18.00
C SER A 474 8.66 7.66 16.68
N PRO A 475 8.88 8.67 15.82
CA PRO A 475 9.65 8.51 14.58
C PRO A 475 11.03 7.87 14.80
N ARG A 476 11.38 6.89 13.98
CA ARG A 476 12.64 6.15 14.10
C ARG A 476 13.80 6.94 13.48
N PRO A 477 14.94 7.08 14.18
CA PRO A 477 16.16 7.56 13.55
C PRO A 477 16.68 6.63 12.45
N VAL A 478 17.10 7.22 11.33
CA VAL A 478 17.68 6.54 10.16
C VAL A 478 19.12 7.00 9.94
N VAL A 479 19.86 6.28 9.10
CA VAL A 479 21.29 6.58 8.80
C VAL A 479 21.43 7.54 7.63
N ASN A 480 20.57 7.41 6.63
CA ASN A 480 20.54 8.26 5.46
C ASN A 480 19.11 8.61 5.03
N ALA A 481 19.01 9.68 4.25
CA ALA A 481 17.78 10.21 3.72
C ALA A 481 18.01 10.87 2.36
N LEU A 482 16.92 11.08 1.63
CA LEU A 482 16.88 11.85 0.39
C LEU A 482 16.21 13.19 0.67
N ALA A 483 16.99 14.27 0.54
CA ALA A 483 16.56 15.62 0.84
C ALA A 483 16.39 16.44 -0.43
N LEU A 484 15.19 16.98 -0.63
CA LEU A 484 14.87 17.88 -1.73
C LEU A 484 14.99 19.32 -1.25
N TYR A 485 15.93 20.04 -1.85
CA TYR A 485 16.09 21.48 -1.70
C TYR A 485 15.46 22.23 -2.88
N LEU A 486 15.02 23.46 -2.63
CA LEU A 486 14.73 24.38 -3.73
C LEU A 486 16.03 24.71 -4.49
N PRO A 487 15.93 25.05 -5.79
CA PRO A 487 17.08 25.36 -6.64
C PRO A 487 18.02 26.41 -6.06
#